data_AF-A0A538M4U4-F1
#
_entry.id   AF-A0A538M4U4-F1
#
_cell.length_a   1.000
_cell.length_b   1.000
_cell.length_c   1.000
_cell.angle_alpha   90.00
_cell.angle_beta   90.00
_cell.angle_gamma   90.00
#
_symmetry.space_group_name_H-M   'P 1'
#
loop_
_entity.id
_entity.type
_entity.pdbx_description
1 polymer ?
#
loop_
_entity_poly.entity_id
_entity_poly.type
_entity_poly.pdbx_seq_one_letter_code
_entity_poly.pdbx_strand_id
1 'polypeptide(L)'
;MTSFGFGLAVDEPPSPPELAGRPVVYMSATHSGAPDEADEALRPLRDLGPLVDTIEPRRYLDVQTMADEEMAWGRRFYMKGGFLAELSNGYLDAGLDSVAAAPSPGCSITLWLQGGAIARVDPDAMAFTGREAPFWLGVEAEWDDREARCRPSSRSPPPVTT
;
A
#
# COMPACT_ATOMS: atom_id res chain seq x y z
N MET A 1 0.70 -3.13 12.39
CA MET A 1 1.17 -3.10 11.00
C MET A 1 0.81 -1.76 10.41
N THR A 2 1.70 -1.13 9.65
CA THR A 2 1.43 0.17 9.02
C THR A 2 1.82 0.09 7.55
N SER A 3 0.98 0.64 6.68
CA SER A 3 1.29 0.83 5.28
C SER A 3 0.79 2.18 4.82
N PHE A 4 1.39 2.70 3.76
CA PHE A 4 0.82 3.81 3.01
C PHE A 4 0.97 3.54 1.52
N GLY A 5 0.17 4.22 0.72
CA GLY A 5 0.19 4.00 -0.70
C GLY A 5 -0.55 5.05 -1.49
N PHE A 6 -0.53 4.84 -2.80
CA PHE A 6 -1.18 5.67 -3.81
C PHE A 6 -2.22 4.81 -4.53
N GLY A 7 -3.40 5.36 -4.74
CA GLY A 7 -4.48 4.70 -5.45
C GLY A 7 -5.47 5.70 -6.02
N LEU A 8 -6.49 5.21 -6.72
CA LEU A 8 -7.62 6.02 -7.14
C LEU A 8 -8.74 5.87 -6.09
N ALA A 9 -9.33 6.99 -5.66
CA ALA A 9 -10.45 6.93 -4.72
C ALA A 9 -11.65 6.24 -5.38
N VAL A 10 -12.23 5.28 -4.65
CA VAL A 10 -13.42 4.54 -5.07
C VAL A 10 -14.68 5.40 -4.90
N ASP A 11 -15.70 5.13 -5.71
CA ASP A 11 -17.03 5.76 -5.62
C ASP A 11 -17.94 5.02 -4.63
N GLU A 12 -17.40 4.74 -3.42
CA GLU A 12 -18.07 3.99 -2.37
C GLU A 12 -17.73 4.56 -0.98
N PRO A 13 -18.68 4.59 -0.04
CA PRO A 13 -18.40 4.98 1.35
C PRO A 13 -17.27 4.13 1.93
N PRO A 14 -16.34 4.71 2.71
CA PRO A 14 -16.39 6.05 3.31
C PRO A 14 -15.77 7.16 2.44
N SER A 15 -15.41 6.87 1.19
CA SER A 15 -14.85 7.87 0.27
C SER A 15 -15.91 8.92 -0.11
N PRO A 16 -15.62 10.23 -0.02
CA PRO A 16 -16.48 11.27 -0.54
C PRO A 16 -16.65 11.13 -2.06
N PRO A 17 -17.89 11.19 -2.60
CA PRO A 17 -18.13 11.02 -4.04
C PRO A 17 -17.35 12.01 -4.92
N GLU A 18 -17.06 13.21 -4.43
CA GLU A 18 -16.25 14.22 -5.13
C GLU A 18 -14.78 13.82 -5.34
N LEU A 19 -14.32 12.78 -4.66
CA LEU A 19 -12.98 12.23 -4.83
C LEU A 19 -12.94 11.05 -5.81
N ALA A 20 -14.08 10.49 -6.22
CA ALA A 20 -14.14 9.31 -7.07
C ALA A 20 -13.26 9.46 -8.33
N GLY A 21 -12.37 8.47 -8.54
CA GLY A 21 -11.43 8.42 -9.67
C GLY A 21 -10.26 9.39 -9.57
N ARG A 22 -10.11 10.17 -8.49
CA ARG A 22 -8.96 11.04 -8.27
C ARG A 22 -7.82 10.28 -7.60
N PRO A 23 -6.54 10.59 -7.92
CA PRO A 23 -5.40 10.07 -7.17
C PRO A 23 -5.47 10.52 -5.71
N VAL A 24 -5.31 9.56 -4.80
CA VAL A 24 -5.30 9.78 -3.35
C VAL A 24 -4.10 9.05 -2.73
N VAL A 25 -3.67 9.58 -1.58
CA VAL A 25 -2.77 8.88 -0.67
C VAL A 25 -3.61 8.25 0.42
N TYR A 26 -3.42 6.95 0.66
CA TYR A 26 -4.05 6.25 1.77
C TYR A 26 -3.00 5.78 2.76
N MET A 27 -3.39 5.70 4.04
CA MET A 27 -2.60 5.11 5.10
C MET A 27 -3.47 4.09 5.84
N SER A 28 -2.90 2.92 6.09
CA SER A 28 -3.51 1.90 6.94
C SER A 28 -2.62 1.66 8.15
N ALA A 29 -3.23 1.54 9.32
CA ALA A 29 -2.54 1.29 10.56
C ALA A 29 -3.31 0.29 11.42
N THR A 30 -2.56 -0.56 12.11
CA THR A 30 -3.08 -1.49 13.11
C THR A 30 -2.18 -1.44 14.33
N HIS A 31 -2.75 -1.01 15.45
CA HIS A 31 -2.13 -1.08 16.76
C HIS A 31 -2.65 -2.32 17.50
N SER A 32 -1.75 -3.14 18.05
CA SER A 32 -2.09 -4.40 18.75
C SER A 32 -1.94 -4.32 20.27
N GLY A 33 -1.76 -3.11 20.81
CA GLY A 33 -1.70 -2.84 22.26
C GLY A 33 -3.03 -2.32 22.82
N ALA A 34 -2.97 -1.67 23.99
CA ALA A 34 -4.16 -1.12 24.64
C ALA A 34 -4.76 0.06 23.83
N PRO A 35 -6.07 0.33 23.93
CA PRO A 35 -6.70 1.45 23.22
C PRO A 35 -6.07 2.82 23.52
N ASP A 36 -5.76 3.11 24.79
CA ASP A 36 -5.17 4.39 25.17
C ASP A 36 -3.77 4.60 24.55
N GLU A 37 -2.99 3.52 24.43
CA GLU A 37 -1.69 3.54 23.74
C GLU A 37 -1.85 3.72 22.23
N ALA A 38 -2.92 3.17 21.65
CA ALA A 38 -3.23 3.30 20.24
C ALA A 38 -3.52 4.75 19.86
N ASP A 39 -4.31 5.46 20.66
CA ASP A 39 -4.62 6.87 20.40
C ASP A 39 -3.38 7.76 20.43
N GLU A 40 -2.46 7.53 21.38
CA GLU A 40 -1.19 8.24 21.41
C GLU A 40 -0.31 7.91 20.19
N ALA A 41 -0.21 6.63 19.83
CA ALA A 41 0.59 6.17 18.70
C ALA A 41 0.06 6.66 17.35
N LEU A 42 -1.25 6.80 17.20
CA LEU A 42 -1.93 7.20 15.96
C LEU A 42 -2.15 8.71 15.83
N ARG A 43 -2.02 9.47 16.93
CA ARG A 43 -2.18 10.93 16.95
C ARG A 43 -1.38 11.64 15.83
N PRO A 44 -0.10 11.33 15.57
CA PRO A 44 0.65 11.99 14.49
C PRO A 44 0.02 11.82 13.10
N LEU A 45 -0.66 10.69 12.85
CA LEU A 45 -1.36 10.46 11.59
C LEU A 45 -2.66 11.27 11.51
N ARG A 46 -3.40 11.36 12.62
CA ARG A 46 -4.63 12.16 12.70
C ARG A 46 -4.33 13.66 12.60
N ASP A 47 -3.22 14.11 13.17
CA ASP A 47 -2.77 15.51 13.12
C ASP A 47 -2.41 16.00 11.70
N LEU A 48 -2.20 15.09 10.74
CA LEU A 48 -2.03 15.44 9.32
C LEU A 48 -3.33 15.96 8.67
N GLY A 49 -4.48 15.77 9.31
CA GLY A 49 -5.78 16.18 8.79
C GLY A 49 -6.24 15.31 7.60
N PRO A 50 -6.41 14.00 7.78
CA PRO A 50 -6.89 13.12 6.71
C PRO A 50 -8.30 13.55 6.26
N LEU A 51 -8.55 13.45 4.94
CA LEU A 51 -9.87 13.73 4.37
C LEU A 51 -10.94 12.74 4.89
N VAL A 52 -10.50 11.53 5.21
CA VAL A 52 -11.32 10.44 5.73
C VAL A 52 -10.49 9.71 6.80
N ASP A 53 -10.99 9.62 8.03
CA ASP A 53 -10.43 8.79 9.10
C ASP A 53 -11.41 7.65 9.42
N THR A 54 -10.96 6.41 9.24
CA THR A 54 -11.71 5.18 9.48
C THR A 54 -11.08 4.32 10.56
N ILE A 55 -10.05 4.83 11.25
CA ILE A 55 -9.33 4.08 12.27
C ILE A 55 -10.19 4.00 13.53
N GLU A 56 -10.60 2.78 13.84
CA GLU A 56 -11.42 2.45 15.00
C GLU A 56 -10.96 1.13 15.63
N PRO A 57 -11.33 0.86 16.90
CA PRO A 57 -11.13 -0.46 17.50
C PRO A 57 -11.87 -1.54 16.72
N ARG A 58 -11.14 -2.58 16.29
CA ARG A 58 -11.69 -3.74 15.57
C ARG A 58 -11.17 -5.03 16.16
N ARG A 59 -11.93 -6.13 16.01
CA ARG A 59 -11.38 -7.46 16.31
C ARG A 59 -10.29 -7.75 15.29
N TYR A 60 -9.22 -8.42 15.73
CA TYR A 60 -8.11 -8.75 14.84
C TYR A 60 -8.55 -9.56 13.61
N LEU A 61 -9.53 -10.47 13.78
CA LEU A 61 -10.09 -11.23 12.66
C LEU A 61 -10.74 -10.31 11.62
N ASP A 62 -11.50 -9.31 12.05
CA ASP A 62 -12.17 -8.38 11.12
C ASP A 62 -11.14 -7.59 10.32
N VAL A 63 -10.02 -7.20 10.92
CA VAL A 63 -8.88 -6.57 10.23
C VAL A 63 -8.27 -7.51 9.19
N GLN A 64 -8.08 -8.78 9.55
CA GLN A 64 -7.48 -9.77 8.67
C GLN A 64 -8.35 -10.15 7.46
N THR A 65 -9.66 -9.94 7.53
CA THR A 65 -10.61 -10.25 6.45
C THR A 65 -11.01 -9.04 5.61
N MET A 66 -10.48 -7.83 5.89
CA MET A 66 -10.91 -6.60 5.19
C MET A 66 -10.68 -6.64 3.68
N ALA A 67 -9.69 -7.40 3.20
CA ALA A 67 -9.36 -7.49 1.78
C ALA A 67 -10.05 -8.68 1.08
N ASP A 68 -10.83 -9.52 1.78
CA ASP A 68 -11.33 -10.78 1.21
C ASP A 68 -12.28 -10.58 0.02
N GLU A 69 -13.14 -9.56 0.07
CA GLU A 69 -14.07 -9.23 -1.02
C GLU A 69 -13.36 -8.55 -2.19
N GLU A 70 -12.45 -7.62 -1.90
CA GLU A 70 -11.62 -6.93 -2.89
C GLU A 70 -10.68 -7.91 -3.59
N MET A 71 -10.18 -8.94 -2.91
CA MET A 71 -9.28 -9.95 -3.46
C MET A 71 -9.99 -11.29 -3.70
N ALA A 72 -11.31 -11.26 -3.91
CA ALA A 72 -12.10 -12.45 -4.11
C ALA A 72 -11.62 -13.29 -5.30
N TRP A 73 -11.85 -14.60 -5.21
CA TRP A 73 -11.50 -15.54 -6.26
C TRP A 73 -12.09 -15.14 -7.62
N GLY A 74 -11.28 -15.19 -8.67
CA GLY A 74 -11.69 -14.92 -10.06
C GLY A 74 -11.20 -13.58 -10.60
N ARG A 75 -10.70 -12.70 -9.73
CA ARG A 75 -10.00 -11.48 -10.12
C ARG A 75 -8.65 -11.80 -10.78
N ARG A 76 -8.19 -10.90 -11.67
CA ARG A 76 -6.89 -11.01 -12.32
C ARG A 76 -5.94 -10.01 -11.69
N PHE A 77 -4.74 -10.47 -11.39
CA PHE A 77 -3.79 -9.73 -10.58
C PHE A 77 -2.38 -9.78 -11.15
N TYR A 78 -1.69 -8.65 -11.09
CA TYR A 78 -0.25 -8.55 -11.31
C TYR A 78 0.37 -7.67 -10.23
N MET A 79 1.44 -8.16 -9.60
CA MET A 79 2.24 -7.39 -8.67
C MET A 79 3.71 -7.40 -9.11
N LYS A 80 4.34 -6.24 -9.04
CA LYS A 80 5.78 -6.09 -9.07
C LYS A 80 6.24 -5.47 -7.76
N GLY A 81 7.04 -6.21 -6.99
CA GLY A 81 7.49 -5.76 -5.69
C GLY A 81 9.01 -5.61 -5.59
N GLY A 82 9.44 -5.01 -4.49
CA GLY A 82 10.85 -4.83 -4.15
C GLY A 82 11.04 -4.25 -2.75
N PHE A 83 12.28 -4.17 -2.30
CA PHE A 83 12.63 -3.55 -1.03
C PHE A 83 13.25 -2.17 -1.26
N LEU A 84 12.87 -1.18 -0.46
CA LEU A 84 13.43 0.17 -0.51
C LEU A 84 14.13 0.50 0.81
N ALA A 85 15.32 1.06 0.71
CA ALA A 85 16.10 1.55 1.85
C ALA A 85 15.59 2.90 2.37
N GLU A 86 15.06 3.74 1.48
CA GLU A 86 14.58 5.08 1.80
C GLU A 86 13.48 5.52 0.82
N LEU A 87 12.76 6.56 1.19
CA LEU A 87 11.75 7.22 0.34
C LEU A 87 12.24 8.63 0.03
N SER A 88 12.45 8.90 -1.26
CA SER A 88 12.80 10.23 -1.74
C SER A 88 11.53 10.98 -2.18
N ASN A 89 11.57 12.31 -2.18
CA ASN A 89 10.48 13.13 -2.74
C ASN A 89 10.18 12.75 -4.20
N GLY A 90 11.22 12.45 -4.99
CA GLY A 90 11.04 12.03 -6.39
C GLY A 90 10.31 10.69 -6.54
N TYR A 91 10.40 9.80 -5.54
CA TYR A 91 9.59 8.58 -5.53
C TYR A 91 8.09 8.91 -5.30
N LEU A 92 7.78 9.84 -4.40
CA LEU A 92 6.40 10.23 -4.12
C LEU A 92 5.74 10.85 -5.37
N ASP A 93 6.45 11.77 -6.04
CA ASP A 93 6.00 12.39 -7.28
C ASP A 93 5.76 11.34 -8.37
N ALA A 94 6.71 10.43 -8.57
CA ALA A 94 6.59 9.36 -9.55
C ALA A 94 5.45 8.36 -9.23
N GLY A 95 5.18 8.11 -7.94
CA GLY A 95 4.08 7.25 -7.49
C GLY A 95 2.72 7.86 -7.81
N LEU A 96 2.54 9.15 -7.51
CA LEU A 96 1.34 9.91 -7.84
C LEU A 96 1.10 9.97 -9.35
N ASP A 97 2.14 10.29 -10.13
CA ASP A 97 2.06 10.32 -11.60
C ASP A 97 1.68 8.96 -12.18
N SER A 98 2.25 7.87 -11.64
CA SER A 98 1.96 6.50 -12.10
C SER A 98 0.52 6.10 -11.85
N VAL A 99 -0.05 6.45 -10.69
CA VAL A 99 -1.45 6.17 -10.36
C VAL A 99 -2.41 7.07 -11.13
N ALA A 100 -2.06 8.34 -11.36
CA ALA A 100 -2.84 9.24 -12.20
C ALA A 100 -2.92 8.75 -13.66
N ALA A 101 -1.87 8.09 -14.15
CA ALA A 101 -1.82 7.47 -15.47
C ALA A 101 -2.27 6.00 -15.48
N ALA A 102 -2.84 5.50 -14.38
CA ALA A 102 -3.19 4.09 -14.25
C ALA A 102 -4.26 3.66 -15.27
N PRO A 103 -4.12 2.47 -15.88
CA PRO A 103 -5.06 1.97 -16.88
C PRO A 103 -6.36 1.43 -16.29
N SER A 104 -6.42 1.18 -14.98
CA SER A 104 -7.63 0.75 -14.27
C SER A 104 -7.70 1.35 -12.84
N PRO A 105 -8.90 1.51 -12.28
CA PRO A 105 -9.09 1.90 -10.88
C PRO A 105 -8.46 0.93 -9.86
N GLY A 106 -8.32 -0.35 -10.21
CA GLY A 106 -7.69 -1.38 -9.38
C GLY A 106 -6.15 -1.38 -9.40
N CYS A 107 -5.53 -0.29 -9.89
CA CYS A 107 -4.07 -0.14 -9.82
C CYS A 107 -3.70 0.69 -8.58
N SER A 108 -2.73 0.19 -7.82
CA SER A 108 -2.25 0.85 -6.61
C SER A 108 -0.75 0.65 -6.43
N ILE A 109 -0.16 1.49 -5.58
CA ILE A 109 1.22 1.33 -5.13
C ILE A 109 1.19 1.36 -3.62
N THR A 110 1.55 0.25 -2.99
CA THR A 110 1.57 0.11 -1.53
C THR A 110 3.00 -0.03 -1.01
N LEU A 111 3.29 0.64 0.08
CA LEU A 111 4.50 0.51 0.87
C LEU A 111 4.14 -0.01 2.25
N TRP A 112 4.52 -1.26 2.53
CA TRP A 112 4.43 -1.83 3.87
C TRP A 112 5.65 -1.44 4.66
N LEU A 113 5.43 -0.78 5.81
CA LEU A 113 6.50 -0.45 6.74
C LEU A 113 6.95 -1.73 7.42
N GLN A 114 8.23 -2.05 7.24
CA GLN A 114 8.92 -3.13 7.90
C GLN A 114 9.70 -2.61 9.13
N GLY A 115 10.70 -3.37 9.58
CA GLY A 115 11.47 -3.07 10.78
C GLY A 115 10.94 -3.79 12.00
N GLY A 116 11.07 -3.15 13.17
CA GLY A 116 10.58 -3.69 14.43
C GLY A 116 11.08 -5.11 14.71
N ALA A 117 10.15 -6.05 14.94
CA ALA A 117 10.50 -7.45 15.20
C ALA A 117 11.21 -8.14 14.02
N ILE A 118 10.90 -7.76 12.78
CA ILE A 118 11.49 -8.36 11.57
C ILE A 118 12.98 -8.02 11.48
N ALA A 119 13.35 -6.77 11.75
CA ALA A 119 14.74 -6.30 11.67
C ALA A 119 15.61 -6.68 12.87
N ARG A 120 15.03 -7.16 13.98
CA ARG A 120 15.80 -7.63 15.16
C ARG A 120 16.41 -9.02 14.98
N VAL A 121 15.99 -9.75 13.95
CA VAL A 121 16.51 -11.09 13.65
C VAL A 121 17.75 -10.95 12.76
N ASP A 122 18.81 -11.67 13.11
CA ASP A 122 20.04 -11.73 12.32
C ASP A 122 19.75 -12.07 10.84
N PRO A 123 20.32 -11.33 9.86
CA PRO A 123 20.09 -11.57 8.44
C PRO A 123 20.36 -13.01 7.98
N ASP A 124 21.32 -13.70 8.60
CA ASP A 124 21.73 -15.05 8.23
C ASP A 124 20.99 -16.14 9.03
N ALA A 125 20.09 -15.77 9.94
CA ALA A 125 19.35 -16.74 10.74
C ALA A 125 18.36 -17.59 9.93
N MET A 126 17.88 -17.08 8.78
CA MET A 126 16.83 -17.70 7.96
C MET A 126 16.94 -17.30 6.49
N ALA A 127 16.31 -18.06 5.59
CA ALA A 127 16.35 -17.82 4.14
C ALA A 127 15.64 -16.55 3.64
N PHE A 128 14.80 -15.91 4.46
CA PHE A 128 14.11 -14.68 4.07
C PHE A 128 15.09 -13.49 4.11
N THR A 129 15.21 -12.81 2.97
CA THR A 129 16.06 -11.64 2.78
C THR A 129 15.26 -10.33 2.90
N GLY A 130 15.95 -9.19 3.02
CA GLY A 130 15.31 -7.86 3.05
C GLY A 130 14.81 -7.41 4.42
N ARG A 131 15.27 -8.03 5.52
CA ARG A 131 14.91 -7.64 6.90
C ARG A 131 15.33 -6.23 7.29
N GLU A 132 16.44 -5.78 6.70
CA GLU A 132 17.04 -4.47 6.95
C GLU A 132 16.31 -3.35 6.20
N ALA A 133 15.53 -3.69 5.18
CA ALA A 133 14.81 -2.69 4.40
C ALA A 133 13.60 -2.18 5.18
N PRO A 134 13.49 -0.87 5.43
CA PRO A 134 12.35 -0.28 6.15
C PRO A 134 11.04 -0.34 5.37
N PHE A 135 11.09 -0.51 4.05
CA PHE A 135 9.88 -0.58 3.22
C PHE A 135 9.90 -1.79 2.28
N TRP A 136 8.77 -2.47 2.22
CA TRP A 136 8.43 -3.40 1.14
C TRP A 136 7.45 -2.72 0.20
N LEU A 137 7.82 -2.60 -1.07
CA LEU A 137 7.04 -1.99 -2.13
C LEU A 137 6.26 -3.06 -2.88
N GLY A 138 4.98 -2.80 -3.15
CA GLY A 138 4.15 -3.50 -4.10
C GLY A 138 3.53 -2.52 -5.09
N VAL A 139 3.81 -2.69 -6.38
CA VAL A 139 3.07 -2.05 -7.47
C VAL A 139 2.07 -3.07 -7.98
N GLU A 140 0.80 -2.79 -7.78
CA GLU A 140 -0.30 -3.73 -7.96
C GLU A 140 -1.23 -3.26 -9.08
N ALA A 141 -1.73 -4.23 -9.82
CA ALA A 141 -2.75 -4.03 -10.83
C ALA A 141 -3.76 -5.14 -10.74
N GLU A 142 -5.02 -4.75 -10.62
CA GLU A 142 -6.16 -5.65 -10.58
C GLU A 142 -7.17 -5.28 -11.68
N TRP A 143 -7.76 -6.31 -12.30
CA TRP A 143 -8.75 -6.13 -13.35
C TRP A 143 -9.65 -7.36 -13.53
N ASP A 144 -10.88 -7.11 -14.01
CA ASP A 144 -11.87 -8.16 -14.26
C ASP A 144 -11.86 -8.63 -15.72
N ASP A 145 -11.77 -7.71 -16.69
CA ASP A 145 -11.92 -8.05 -18.11
C ASP A 145 -10.69 -8.81 -18.65
N ARG A 146 -10.94 -10.00 -19.21
CA ARG A 146 -9.90 -10.84 -19.82
C ARG A 146 -9.22 -10.19 -21.02
N GLU A 147 -9.92 -9.35 -21.76
CA GLU A 147 -9.42 -8.66 -22.96
C GLU A 147 -8.72 -7.34 -22.61
N ALA A 148 -8.97 -6.78 -21.41
CA ALA A 148 -8.28 -5.61 -20.92
C ALA A 148 -6.79 -5.89 -20.71
N ARG A 149 -5.94 -5.23 -21.50
CA ARG A 149 -4.49 -5.28 -21.36
C ARG A 149 -4.03 -4.24 -20.35
N CYS A 150 -4.10 -4.56 -19.07
CA CYS A 150 -3.32 -3.83 -18.06
C CYS A 150 -1.84 -4.24 -18.21
N ARG A 151 -1.13 -3.63 -19.17
CA ARG A 151 0.30 -3.90 -19.41
C ARG A 151 1.10 -2.88 -18.61
N PRO A 152 1.78 -3.27 -17.52
CA PRO A 152 2.58 -2.34 -16.75
C PRO A 152 3.65 -1.72 -17.67
N SER A 153 3.75 -0.39 -17.68
CA SER A 153 4.77 0.37 -18.43
C SER A 153 6.20 0.00 -18.00
N SER A 154 6.36 -0.59 -16.81
CA SER A 154 7.65 -0.92 -16.18
C SER A 154 8.42 -2.13 -16.75
N ARG A 155 8.12 -2.55 -17.99
CA ARG A 155 8.86 -3.63 -18.69
C ARG A 155 10.10 -3.17 -19.47
N SER A 156 10.59 -1.95 -19.24
CA SER A 156 11.93 -1.57 -19.72
C SER A 156 12.96 -1.85 -18.63
N PRO A 157 13.90 -2.80 -18.82
CA PRO A 157 15.05 -2.91 -17.93
C PRO A 157 15.86 -1.61 -18.00
N PRO A 158 16.39 -1.08 -16.88
CA PRO A 158 17.33 0.03 -16.95
C PRO A 158 18.56 -0.41 -17.78
N PRO A 159 19.14 0.49 -18.60
CA PRO A 159 20.34 0.15 -19.35
C PRO A 159 21.45 -0.22 -18.38
N VAL A 160 21.96 -1.45 -18.51
CA VAL A 160 23.17 -1.89 -17.83
C VAL A 160 24.32 -1.07 -18.40
N THR A 161 24.78 -0.09 -17.64
CA THR A 161 26.01 0.65 -17.98
C THR A 161 27.18 -0.22 -17.55
N THR A 162 28.04 -0.56 -18.51
CA THR A 162 29.31 -1.27 -18.28
C THR A 162 30.35 -0.32 -17.73
#